data_AF-A0A7L0J716-F1
#
_entry.id   AF-A0A7L0J716-F1
#
_cell.length_a   1.000
_cell.length_b   1.000
_cell.length_c   1.000
_cell.angle_alpha   90.00
_cell.angle_beta   90.00
_cell.angle_gamma   90.00
#
_symmetry.space_group_name_H-M   'P 1'
#
loop_
_entity.id
_entity.type
_entity.pdbx_description
1 polymer ?
#
loop_
_entity_poly.entity_id
_entity_poly.type
_entity_poly.pdbx_seq_one_letter_code
_entity_poly.pdbx_strand_id
1 'polypeptide(L)'
;MDRVYEKPLPEERLFGILPNCSHAYCVGCIRKWRRSRDFQSTVVKACPECRITSSYYIPHKYWISDVGEKEKLIRTFKARTGKIRCKFFVRNRGRCPFRSDCIYLHELPTRQLPPQRQQQL
;
A
#
# COMPACT_ATOMS: atom_id res chain seq x y z
N MET A 1 -24.18 0.06 -6.95
CA MET A 1 -22.91 0.75 -6.64
C MET A 1 -23.06 1.41 -5.28
N ASP A 2 -22.15 1.15 -4.33
CA ASP A 2 -22.28 1.59 -2.93
C ASP A 2 -22.00 3.10 -2.80
N ARG A 3 -22.87 3.83 -2.08
CA ARG A 3 -22.79 5.29 -1.91
C ARG A 3 -21.86 5.61 -0.74
N VAL A 4 -20.55 5.72 -1.02
CA VAL A 4 -19.49 5.90 -0.02
C VAL A 4 -19.76 7.03 0.97
N TYR A 5 -20.28 8.17 0.51
CA TYR A 5 -20.55 9.33 1.36
C TYR A 5 -21.71 9.14 2.35
N GLU A 6 -22.59 8.18 2.10
CA GLU A 6 -23.77 7.90 2.91
C GLU A 6 -23.50 6.87 4.02
N LYS A 7 -22.27 6.34 4.10
CA LYS A 7 -21.92 5.37 5.15
C LYS A 7 -22.09 5.99 6.54
N PRO A 8 -22.58 5.22 7.53
CA PRO A 8 -22.88 5.74 8.86
C PRO A 8 -21.63 6.28 9.55
N LEU A 9 -20.51 5.56 9.42
CA LEU A 9 -19.25 5.94 10.05
C LEU A 9 -18.41 6.84 9.13
N PRO A 10 -17.95 8.02 9.59
CA PRO A 10 -17.11 8.91 8.79
C PRO A 10 -15.82 8.27 8.28
N GLU A 11 -15.23 7.36 9.03
CA GLU A 11 -14.03 6.60 8.66
C GLU A 11 -14.24 5.65 7.48
N GLU A 12 -15.49 5.24 7.22
CA GLU A 12 -15.85 4.38 6.09
C GLU A 12 -16.14 5.20 4.82
N ARG A 13 -16.28 6.53 4.94
CA ARG A 13 -16.52 7.45 3.81
C ARG A 13 -15.23 7.76 3.03
N LEU A 14 -14.43 6.74 2.79
CA LEU A 14 -13.18 6.81 2.05
C LEU A 14 -13.23 5.89 0.83
N PHE A 15 -12.65 6.38 -0.26
CA PHE A 15 -12.39 5.62 -1.46
C PHE A 15 -11.01 4.96 -1.36
N GLY A 16 -10.92 3.70 -1.73
CA GLY A 16 -9.68 3.01 -2.06
C GLY A 16 -9.38 3.21 -3.54
N ILE A 17 -8.52 4.18 -3.85
CA ILE A 17 -8.07 4.47 -5.21
C ILE A 17 -7.03 3.43 -5.63
N LEU A 18 -7.23 2.78 -6.78
CA LEU A 18 -6.25 1.86 -7.34
C LEU A 18 -5.22 2.61 -8.21
N PRO A 19 -3.92 2.50 -7.92
CA PRO A 19 -2.86 3.17 -8.68
C PRO A 19 -2.86 2.86 -10.19
N ASN A 20 -3.15 1.61 -10.57
CA ASN A 20 -2.86 1.10 -11.91
C ASN A 20 -4.08 1.07 -12.86
N CYS A 21 -5.26 1.52 -12.42
CA CYS A 21 -6.47 1.60 -13.25
C CYS A 21 -7.41 2.70 -12.73
N SER A 22 -8.32 3.23 -13.54
CA SER A 22 -9.26 4.29 -13.16
C SER A 22 -10.29 3.90 -12.09
N HIS A 23 -10.45 2.61 -11.78
CA HIS A 23 -11.42 2.15 -10.80
C HIS A 23 -11.05 2.52 -9.36
N ALA A 24 -12.06 2.86 -8.57
CA ALA A 24 -11.97 2.95 -7.12
C ALA A 24 -13.21 2.36 -6.45
N TYR A 25 -13.08 2.07 -5.17
CA TYR A 25 -14.10 1.37 -4.39
C TYR A 25 -14.21 1.99 -3.01
N CYS A 26 -15.26 1.69 -2.26
CA CYS A 26 -15.23 1.97 -0.83
C CYS A 26 -14.06 1.23 -0.17
N VAL A 27 -13.40 1.83 0.83
CA VAL A 27 -12.25 1.18 1.51
C VAL A 27 -12.64 -0.18 2.11
N GLY A 28 -13.84 -0.32 2.67
CA GLY A 28 -14.35 -1.61 3.16
C GLY A 28 -14.47 -2.67 2.06
N CYS A 29 -14.91 -2.27 0.88
CA CYS A 29 -15.15 -3.11 -0.29
C CYS A 29 -13.82 -3.68 -0.82
N ILE A 30 -12.85 -2.81 -1.09
CA ILE A 30 -11.54 -3.26 -1.59
C ILE A 30 -10.81 -4.09 -0.53
N ARG A 31 -10.97 -3.75 0.76
CA ARG A 31 -10.42 -4.53 1.87
C ARG A 31 -11.01 -5.94 1.93
N LYS A 32 -12.33 -6.09 1.74
CA LYS A 32 -12.99 -7.40 1.65
C LYS A 32 -12.45 -8.19 0.46
N TRP A 33 -12.33 -7.57 -0.71
CA TRP A 33 -11.73 -8.18 -1.91
C TRP A 33 -10.30 -8.68 -1.65
N ARG A 34 -9.42 -7.83 -1.11
CA ARG A 34 -8.02 -8.20 -0.81
C ARG A 34 -7.87 -9.32 0.23
N ARG A 35 -8.89 -9.58 1.05
CA ARG A 35 -8.89 -10.63 2.09
C ARG A 35 -9.57 -11.92 1.66
N SER A 36 -10.26 -11.94 0.51
CA SER A 36 -10.92 -13.15 0.03
C SER A 36 -9.88 -14.27 -0.12
N ARG A 37 -10.24 -15.46 0.32
CA ARG A 37 -9.45 -16.69 0.17
C ARG A 37 -9.96 -17.57 -0.97
N ASP A 38 -11.05 -17.13 -1.61
CA ASP A 38 -11.75 -17.85 -2.66
C ASP A 38 -10.97 -17.81 -3.99
N PHE A 39 -10.00 -16.90 -4.10
CA PHE A 39 -9.20 -16.69 -5.29
C PHE A 39 -7.69 -16.72 -4.99
N GLN A 40 -6.90 -16.97 -6.04
CA GLN A 40 -5.44 -16.91 -5.97
C GLN A 40 -4.96 -15.51 -5.58
N SER A 41 -3.77 -15.45 -4.96
CA SER A 41 -3.20 -14.19 -4.45
C SER A 41 -3.03 -13.09 -5.51
N THR A 42 -2.81 -13.47 -6.76
CA THR A 42 -2.70 -12.57 -7.92
C THR A 42 -4.03 -11.91 -8.27
N VAL A 43 -5.12 -12.67 -8.20
CA VAL A 43 -6.48 -12.21 -8.49
C VAL A 43 -6.95 -11.23 -7.43
N VAL A 44 -6.82 -11.59 -6.15
CA VAL A 44 -7.20 -10.65 -5.08
C VAL A 44 -6.31 -9.42 -5.05
N LYS A 45 -5.10 -9.47 -5.64
CA LYS A 45 -4.23 -8.30 -5.80
C LYS A 45 -4.58 -7.41 -7.00
N ALA A 46 -5.54 -7.81 -7.81
CA ALA A 46 -5.98 -7.07 -8.99
C ALA A 46 -7.22 -6.21 -8.71
N CYS A 47 -7.53 -5.33 -9.65
CA CYS A 47 -8.82 -4.64 -9.73
C CYS A 47 -9.97 -5.67 -9.89
N PRO A 48 -11.05 -5.60 -9.10
CA PRO A 48 -12.24 -6.43 -9.27
C PRO A 48 -12.83 -6.41 -10.68
N GLU A 49 -12.82 -5.25 -11.34
CA GLU A 49 -13.42 -5.04 -12.66
C GLU A 49 -12.45 -5.38 -13.79
N CYS A 50 -11.35 -4.63 -13.93
CA CYS A 50 -10.47 -4.75 -15.08
C CYS A 50 -9.30 -5.73 -14.90
N ARG A 51 -9.16 -6.36 -13.73
CA ARG A 51 -8.11 -7.34 -13.42
C ARG A 51 -6.67 -6.86 -13.57
N ILE A 52 -6.45 -5.56 -13.76
CA ILE A 52 -5.11 -4.97 -13.71
C ILE A 52 -4.57 -5.12 -12.28
N THR A 53 -3.39 -5.72 -12.16
CA THR A 53 -2.69 -5.90 -10.88
C THR A 53 -2.41 -4.55 -10.24
N SER A 54 -2.72 -4.41 -8.96
CA SER A 54 -2.37 -3.22 -8.20
C SER A 54 -2.10 -3.61 -6.75
N SER A 55 -0.83 -3.76 -6.37
CA SER A 55 -0.44 -4.41 -5.09
C SER A 55 -0.88 -3.67 -3.82
N TYR A 56 -1.34 -2.42 -3.93
CA TYR A 56 -1.88 -1.60 -2.85
C TYR A 56 -3.02 -0.71 -3.36
N TYR A 57 -3.72 -0.05 -2.43
CA TYR A 57 -4.71 0.99 -2.72
C TYR A 57 -4.42 2.21 -1.83
N ILE A 58 -4.86 3.39 -2.27
CA ILE A 58 -4.69 4.65 -1.55
C ILE A 58 -6.03 5.08 -0.96
N PRO A 59 -6.20 5.12 0.37
CA PRO A 59 -7.38 5.72 0.99
C PRO A 59 -7.43 7.22 0.70
N HIS A 60 -8.55 7.71 0.14
CA HIS A 60 -8.78 9.12 -0.13
C HIS A 60 -10.24 9.50 0.13
N LYS A 61 -10.48 10.73 0.59
CA LYS A 61 -11.83 11.28 0.80
C LYS A 61 -12.65 11.48 -0.49
N TYR A 62 -11.99 11.60 -1.64
CA TYR A 62 -12.64 11.99 -2.88
C TYR A 62 -12.29 10.98 -3.96
N TRP A 63 -13.25 10.74 -4.85
CA TRP A 63 -13.00 10.06 -6.10
C TRP A 63 -12.15 10.98 -7.00
N ILE A 64 -11.16 10.41 -7.69
CA ILE A 64 -10.29 11.16 -8.60
C ILE A 64 -10.52 10.62 -10.02
N SER A 65 -11.04 11.47 -10.89
CA SER A 65 -11.18 11.18 -12.33
C SER A 65 -10.01 11.70 -13.16
N ASP A 66 -9.37 12.79 -12.71
CA ASP A 66 -8.23 13.38 -13.43
C ASP A 66 -6.96 12.54 -13.27
N VAL A 67 -6.27 12.33 -14.39
CA VAL A 67 -5.05 11.50 -14.42
C VAL A 67 -3.90 12.20 -13.70
N GLY A 68 -3.73 13.51 -13.88
CA GLY A 68 -2.64 14.27 -13.27
C GLY A 68 -2.76 14.37 -11.75
N GLU A 69 -3.97 14.63 -11.25
CA GLU A 69 -4.28 14.62 -9.82
C GLU A 69 -4.02 13.24 -9.21
N LYS A 70 -4.41 12.18 -9.91
CA LYS A 70 -4.18 10.81 -9.47
C LYS A 70 -2.69 10.47 -9.41
N GLU A 71 -1.92 10.84 -10.42
CA GLU A 71 -0.47 10.64 -10.42
C GLU A 71 0.22 11.39 -9.27
N LYS A 72 -0.21 12.64 -9.03
CA LYS A 72 0.25 13.42 -7.88
C LYS A 72 -0.07 12.72 -6.56
N LEU A 73 -1.29 12.21 -6.39
CA LEU A 73 -1.68 11.44 -5.22
C LEU A 73 -0.77 10.22 -5.03
N ILE A 74 -0.58 9.41 -6.08
CA ILE A 74 0.26 8.21 -6.04
C ILE A 74 1.68 8.57 -5.63
N ARG A 75 2.27 9.61 -6.22
CA ARG A 75 3.63 10.08 -5.91
C ARG A 75 3.75 10.52 -4.46
N THR A 76 2.84 11.37 -3.99
CA THR A 76 2.84 11.86 -2.61
C THR A 76 2.62 10.73 -1.61
N PHE A 77 1.73 9.79 -1.91
CA PHE A 77 1.48 8.64 -1.05
C PHE A 77 2.72 7.75 -0.94
N LYS A 78 3.34 7.36 -2.06
CA LYS A 78 4.59 6.58 -2.07
C LYS A 78 5.72 7.28 -1.32
N ALA A 79 5.88 8.60 -1.49
CA ALA A 79 6.90 9.37 -0.79
C ALA A 79 6.69 9.40 0.72
N ARG A 80 5.44 9.39 1.19
CA ARG A 80 5.11 9.32 2.62
C ARG A 80 5.30 7.90 3.17
N THR A 81 4.75 6.89 2.51
CA THR A 81 4.84 5.48 2.98
C THR A 81 6.26 4.95 2.89
N GLY A 82 7.05 5.40 1.91
CA GLY A 82 8.46 5.04 1.75
C GLY A 82 9.38 5.54 2.87
N LYS A 83 8.88 6.38 3.78
CA LYS A 83 9.59 6.78 5.01
C LYS A 83 9.22 5.91 6.22
N ILE A 84 8.15 5.14 6.11
CA ILE A 84 7.64 4.28 7.18
C ILE A 84 8.30 2.90 7.04
N ARG A 85 8.95 2.43 8.10
CA ARG A 85 9.59 1.10 8.11
C ARG A 85 8.59 -0.02 7.83
N CYS A 86 8.93 -0.88 6.89
CA CYS A 86 8.13 -2.03 6.54
C CYS A 86 8.09 -3.04 7.70
N LYS A 87 6.91 -3.19 8.32
CA LYS A 87 6.68 -4.12 9.42
C LYS A 87 7.11 -5.56 9.09
N PHE A 88 6.83 -6.02 7.87
CA PHE A 88 7.20 -7.37 7.44
C PHE A 88 8.72 -7.52 7.27
N PHE A 89 9.37 -6.52 6.66
CA PHE A 89 10.81 -6.54 6.44
C PHE A 89 11.57 -6.57 7.77
N VAL A 90 11.18 -5.70 8.71
CA VAL A 90 11.79 -5.65 10.05
C VAL A 90 11.54 -6.95 10.82
N ARG A 91 10.28 -7.44 10.85
CA ARG A 91 9.91 -8.65 11.60
C ARG A 91 10.59 -9.92 11.07
N ASN A 92 10.76 -10.02 9.76
CA ASN A 92 11.31 -11.21 9.10
C ASN A 92 12.80 -11.07 8.74
N ARG A 93 13.55 -10.18 9.45
CA ARG A 93 15.00 -9.98 9.28
C ARG A 93 15.42 -9.78 7.81
N GLY A 94 14.75 -8.87 7.12
CA GLY A 94 15.07 -8.50 5.74
C GLY A 94 14.24 -9.19 4.67
N ARG A 95 13.19 -9.95 5.03
CA ARG A 95 12.29 -10.60 4.06
C ARG A 95 10.89 -9.98 4.05
N CYS A 96 10.59 -9.23 2.98
CA CYS A 96 9.24 -8.73 2.73
C CYS A 96 8.50 -9.62 1.72
N PRO A 97 7.26 -10.09 2.00
CA PRO A 97 6.49 -10.89 1.06
C PRO A 97 6.09 -10.11 -0.20
N PHE A 98 6.15 -8.77 -0.16
CA PHE A 98 5.85 -7.90 -1.28
C PHE A 98 7.08 -7.55 -2.14
N ARG A 99 8.30 -7.88 -1.71
CA ARG A 99 9.54 -7.66 -2.47
C ARG A 99 9.62 -6.24 -3.08
N SER A 100 9.79 -6.13 -4.40
CA SER A 100 9.86 -4.88 -5.17
C SER A 100 8.55 -4.08 -5.17
N ASP A 101 7.41 -4.72 -4.91
CA ASP A 101 6.09 -4.07 -4.89
C ASP A 101 5.81 -3.39 -3.54
N CYS A 102 6.70 -3.52 -2.56
CA CYS A 102 6.49 -2.91 -1.25
C CYS A 102 6.65 -1.39 -1.34
N ILE A 103 5.66 -0.67 -0.85
CA ILE A 103 5.65 0.80 -0.79
C ILE A 103 6.24 1.38 0.51
N TYR A 104 6.79 0.51 1.37
CA TYR A 104 7.35 0.85 2.68
C TYR A 104 8.88 0.72 2.68
N LEU A 105 9.54 1.39 3.62
CA LEU A 105 10.99 1.40 3.74
C LEU A 105 11.54 0.01 4.14
N HIS A 106 12.43 -0.53 3.32
CA HIS A 106 13.19 -1.76 3.58
C HIS A 106 14.58 -1.43 4.13
N GLU A 107 14.61 -0.95 5.38
CA GLU A 107 15.84 -0.68 6.11
C GLU A 107 15.96 -1.66 7.28
N LEU A 108 17.10 -2.34 7.39
CA LEU A 108 17.41 -3.14 8.57
C LEU A 108 17.86 -2.18 9.68
N PRO A 109 17.52 -2.44 10.95
CA PRO A 109 18.16 -1.70 12.04
C PRO A 109 19.66 -1.90 11.90
N THR A 110 20.41 -0.82 11.70
CA THR A 110 21.85 -0.86 11.81
C THR A 110 22.16 -1.42 13.19
N ARG A 111 22.70 -2.65 13.26
CA ARG A 111 23.45 -3.05 14.45
C ARG A 111 24.48 -1.95 14.61
N GLN A 112 24.43 -1.21 15.72
CA GLN A 112 25.56 -0.40 16.14
C GLN A 112 26.75 -1.36 16.18
N LEU A 113 27.60 -1.32 15.16
CA LEU A 113 28.88 -1.98 15.22
C LEU A 113 29.61 -1.28 16.37
N PRO A 114 30.09 -2.01 17.40
CA PRO A 114 30.95 -1.37 18.39
C PRO A 114 32.13 -0.72 17.65
N PRO A 115 32.63 0.45 18.12
CA PRO A 115 33.75 1.11 17.48
C PRO A 115 34.87 0.08 17.30
N GLN A 116 35.31 -0.13 16.06
CA GLN A 116 36.49 -0.94 15.80
C GLN A 116 37.64 -0.28 16.54
N ARG A 117 38.09 -0.88 17.64
CA ARG A 117 39.38 -0.54 18.25
C ARG A 117 40.42 -0.80 17.18
N GLN A 118 40.93 0.26 16.55
CA GLN A 118 42.17 0.20 15.80
C GLN A 118 43.25 -0.25 16.80
N GLN A 119 43.60 -1.54 16.76
CA GLN A 119 44.87 -1.99 17.30
C GLN A 119 45.93 -1.52 16.30
N GLN A 120 46.56 -0.40 16.61
CA GLN A 120 47.84 -0.03 16.02
C GLN A 120 48.89 -0.98 16.61
N LEU A 121 49.50 -1.78 15.72
CA LEU A 121 50.82 -2.37 15.90
C LEU A 121 51.87 -1.29 15.64
#